data_AF-A0A848DPL1-F1
#
_entry.id   AF-A0A848DPL1-F1
#
_cell.length_a   1.000
_cell.length_b   1.000
_cell.length_c   1.000
_cell.angle_alpha   90.00
_cell.angle_beta   90.00
_cell.angle_gamma   90.00
#
_symmetry.space_group_name_H-M   'P 1'
#
loop_
_entity.id
_entity.type
_entity.pdbx_description
1 polymer ?
#
loop_
_entity_poly.entity_id
_entity_poly.type
_entity_poly.pdbx_seq_one_letter_code
_entity_poly.pdbx_strand_id
1 'polypeptide(L)'
;MHALLGAAETVLAFAPNPSPQAPPGAEAITRILGYVKWIAGAALIVGFFGGLAVFAGGRMVDHHRFGRMGAITMMASLGGAILYAVGYTLISSFAGG
;
A
#
# COMPACT_ATOMS: atom_id res chain seq x y z
N MET A 1 22.43 -39.78 -10.94
CA MET A 1 22.30 -38.37 -10.51
C MET A 1 20.85 -37.85 -10.42
N HIS A 2 19.85 -38.45 -11.09
CA HIS A 2 18.43 -38.03 -10.95
C HIS A 2 17.78 -38.39 -9.59
N ALA A 3 18.20 -39.47 -8.93
CA ALA A 3 17.63 -39.90 -7.64
C ALA A 3 17.98 -38.98 -6.46
N LEU A 4 19.13 -38.30 -6.51
CA LEU A 4 19.53 -37.33 -5.48
C LEU A 4 18.72 -36.02 -5.56
N LEU A 5 18.31 -35.62 -6.77
CA LEU A 5 17.46 -34.44 -6.96
C LEU A 5 16.04 -34.68 -6.41
N GLY A 6 15.44 -35.84 -6.67
CA GLY A 6 14.13 -36.20 -6.11
C GLY A 6 14.13 -36.42 -4.59
N ALA A 7 15.26 -36.88 -4.02
CA ALA A 7 15.45 -36.98 -2.58
C ALA A 7 15.62 -35.60 -1.92
N ALA A 8 16.30 -34.65 -2.57
CA ALA A 8 16.43 -33.28 -2.07
C ALA A 8 15.07 -32.55 -2.06
N GLU A 9 14.24 -32.77 -3.07
CA GLU A 9 12.89 -32.19 -3.17
C GLU A 9 11.96 -32.72 -2.07
N THR A 10 12.04 -34.02 -1.76
CA THR A 10 11.29 -34.65 -0.67
C THR A 10 11.80 -34.25 0.73
N VAL A 11 13.11 -34.02 0.90
CA VAL A 11 13.68 -33.52 2.17
C VAL A 11 13.29 -32.06 2.44
N LEU A 12 13.23 -31.21 1.40
CA LEU A 12 12.75 -29.83 1.54
C LEU A 12 11.24 -29.77 1.83
N ALA A 13 10.44 -30.69 1.26
CA ALA A 13 9.01 -30.81 1.54
C ALA A 13 8.69 -31.37 2.95
N PHE A 14 9.65 -32.07 3.58
CA PHE A 14 9.48 -32.68 4.90
C PHE A 14 10.09 -31.86 6.04
N ALA A 15 10.83 -30.78 5.75
CA ALA A 15 11.18 -29.82 6.78
C ALA A 15 9.87 -29.22 7.31
N PRO A 16 9.46 -29.48 8.57
CA PRO A 16 8.25 -28.90 9.12
C PRO A 16 8.48 -27.40 9.16
N ASN A 17 8.02 -26.67 8.16
CA ASN A 17 8.01 -25.22 8.19
C ASN A 17 6.88 -24.86 9.17
N PRO A 18 7.19 -24.39 10.39
CA PRO A 18 6.14 -23.98 11.30
C PRO A 18 5.31 -22.91 10.61
N SER A 19 3.99 -23.03 10.69
CA SER A 19 3.10 -21.97 10.22
C SER A 19 3.60 -20.63 10.78
N PRO A 20 3.71 -19.55 9.98
CA PRO A 20 4.24 -18.27 10.42
C PRO A 20 3.64 -17.85 11.76
N GLN A 21 4.39 -18.04 12.84
CA GLN A 21 3.91 -17.80 14.18
C GLN A 21 4.34 -16.38 14.55
N ALA A 22 3.36 -15.51 14.81
CA ALA A 22 3.63 -14.14 15.15
C ALA A 22 4.55 -14.08 16.38
N PRO A 23 5.72 -13.42 16.32
CA PRO A 23 6.63 -13.35 17.45
C PRO A 23 5.97 -12.64 18.65
N PRO A 24 6.33 -12.97 19.90
CA PRO A 24 5.77 -12.31 21.08
C PRO A 24 5.89 -10.78 20.96
N GLY A 25 4.78 -10.05 21.14
CA GLY A 25 4.72 -8.59 20.97
C GLY A 25 4.38 -8.09 19.56
N ALA A 26 4.20 -8.99 18.58
CA ALA A 26 3.80 -8.63 17.21
C ALA A 26 2.47 -7.89 17.13
N GLU A 27 1.56 -8.09 18.09
CA GLU A 27 0.24 -7.45 18.13
C GLU A 27 0.33 -5.92 18.19
N ALA A 28 1.30 -5.37 18.93
CA ALA A 28 1.52 -3.92 18.98
C ALA A 28 2.00 -3.39 17.61
N ILE A 29 2.90 -4.12 16.96
CA ILE A 29 3.46 -3.75 15.65
C ILE A 29 2.37 -3.81 14.57
N THR A 30 1.61 -4.90 14.50
CA THR A 30 0.53 -5.06 13.51
C THR A 30 -0.58 -4.03 13.71
N ARG A 31 -0.87 -3.65 14.97
CA ARG A 31 -1.81 -2.58 15.27
C ARG A 31 -1.34 -1.21 14.76
N ILE A 32 -0.08 -0.85 14.98
CA ILE A 32 0.49 0.41 14.45
C ILE A 32 0.45 0.41 12.92
N LEU A 33 0.89 -0.67 12.29
CA LEU A 33 0.83 -0.82 10.83
C LEU A 33 -0.60 -0.71 10.30
N GLY A 34 -1.58 -1.24 11.01
CA GLY A 34 -3.00 -1.09 10.70
C GLY A 34 -3.44 0.38 10.70
N TYR A 35 -3.08 1.15 11.73
CA TYR A 35 -3.38 2.58 11.78
C TYR A 35 -2.68 3.36 10.66
N VAL A 36 -1.40 3.08 10.39
CA VAL A 36 -0.65 3.73 9.30
C VAL A 36 -1.32 3.45 7.96
N LYS A 37 -1.70 2.19 7.71
CA LYS A 37 -2.39 1.80 6.48
C LYS A 37 -3.69 2.59 6.30
N TRP A 38 -4.49 2.70 7.36
CA TRP A 38 -5.76 3.44 7.34
C TRP A 38 -5.56 4.95 7.14
N ILE A 39 -4.63 5.56 7.87
CA ILE A 39 -4.32 7.00 7.77
C ILE A 39 -3.80 7.33 6.37
N ALA A 40 -2.93 6.50 5.80
CA ALA A 40 -2.44 6.68 4.44
C ALA A 40 -3.59 6.67 3.41
N GLY A 41 -4.51 5.70 3.51
CA GLY A 41 -5.69 5.65 2.65
C GLY A 41 -6.60 6.88 2.81
N ALA A 42 -6.86 7.29 4.06
CA ALA A 42 -7.66 8.47 4.37
C ALA A 42 -7.01 9.77 3.83
N ALA A 43 -5.69 9.92 3.96
CA ALA A 43 -4.96 11.09 3.48
C ALA A 43 -5.03 11.24 1.95
N LEU A 44 -5.02 10.13 1.20
CA LEU A 44 -5.17 10.17 -0.26
C LEU A 44 -6.56 10.65 -0.67
N ILE A 45 -7.61 10.18 0.02
CA ILE A 45 -8.99 10.63 -0.20
C ILE A 45 -9.12 12.12 0.12
N VAL A 46 -8.63 12.55 1.28
CA VAL A 46 -8.66 13.96 1.70
C VAL A 46 -7.86 14.82 0.74
N GLY A 47 -6.69 14.38 0.26
CA GLY A 47 -5.90 15.09 -0.72
C GLY A 47 -6.62 15.27 -2.06
N PHE A 48 -7.31 14.23 -2.54
CA PHE A 48 -8.08 14.30 -3.77
C PHE A 48 -9.27 15.28 -3.65
N PHE A 49 -10.11 15.12 -2.63
CA PHE A 49 -11.29 15.98 -2.46
C PHE A 49 -10.92 17.40 -2.01
N GLY A 50 -9.87 17.55 -1.22
CA GLY A 50 -9.29 18.86 -0.89
C GLY A 50 -8.76 19.56 -2.14
N GLY A 51 -8.03 18.84 -2.99
CA GLY A 51 -7.58 19.32 -4.29
C GLY A 51 -8.76 19.72 -5.20
N LEU A 52 -9.83 18.92 -5.23
CA LEU A 52 -11.05 19.22 -5.97
C LEU A 52 -11.73 20.51 -5.47
N ALA A 53 -11.86 20.68 -4.16
CA ALA A 53 -12.42 21.89 -3.56
C ALA A 53 -11.59 23.13 -3.92
N VAL A 54 -10.26 23.03 -3.84
CA VAL A 54 -9.34 24.12 -4.22
C VAL A 54 -9.38 24.40 -5.73
N PHE A 55 -9.50 23.36 -6.56
CA PHE A 55 -9.63 23.47 -8.01
C PHE A 55 -10.92 24.19 -8.41
N ALA A 56 -12.06 23.77 -7.84
CA ALA A 56 -13.37 24.35 -8.09
C ALA A 56 -13.44 25.78 -7.56
N GLY A 57 -13.05 25.99 -6.31
CA GLY A 57 -13.01 27.31 -5.69
C GLY A 57 -12.10 28.27 -6.46
N GLY A 58 -10.91 27.83 -6.88
CA GLY A 58 -9.98 28.63 -7.67
C GLY A 58 -10.55 29.09 -9.03
N ARG A 59 -11.42 28.31 -9.66
CA ARG A 59 -12.13 28.73 -10.88
C ARG A 59 -13.31 29.64 -10.59
N MET A 60 -14.03 29.41 -9.50
CA MET A 60 -15.17 30.25 -9.11
C MET A 60 -14.75 31.69 -8.81
N VAL A 61 -13.53 31.90 -8.28
CA VAL A 61 -12.99 33.24 -7.98
C VAL A 61 -12.00 33.74 -9.04
N ASP A 62 -11.99 33.12 -10.23
CA ASP A 62 -11.07 33.41 -11.35
C ASP A 62 -9.57 33.42 -10.99
N HIS A 63 -9.19 32.79 -9.88
CA HIS A 63 -7.80 32.62 -9.47
C HIS A 63 -7.17 31.43 -10.20
N HIS A 64 -6.59 31.72 -11.37
CA HIS A 64 -5.91 30.72 -12.21
C HIS A 64 -4.85 29.91 -11.43
N ARG A 65 -4.11 30.53 -10.50
CA ARG A 65 -3.09 29.83 -9.68
C ARG A 65 -3.71 28.78 -8.76
N PHE A 66 -4.82 29.07 -8.10
CA PHE A 66 -5.48 28.14 -7.18
C PHE A 66 -6.14 26.99 -7.94
N GLY A 67 -6.75 27.28 -9.10
CA GLY A 67 -7.27 26.24 -9.99
C GLY A 67 -6.19 25.24 -10.42
N ARG A 68 -4.97 25.71 -10.72
CA ARG A 68 -3.84 24.84 -11.09
C ARG A 68 -3.34 24.02 -9.91
N MET A 69 -3.20 24.63 -8.74
CA MET A 69 -2.73 23.92 -7.54
C MET A 69 -3.69 22.79 -7.14
N GLY A 70 -5.01 23.04 -7.18
CA GLY A 70 -5.99 21.99 -6.91
C GLY A 70 -5.88 20.80 -7.87
N ALA A 71 -5.69 21.06 -9.17
CA ALA A 71 -5.49 20.00 -10.16
C ALA A 71 -4.20 19.19 -9.92
N ILE A 72 -3.10 19.84 -9.55
CA ILE A 72 -1.84 19.16 -9.22
C ILE A 72 -2.03 18.26 -7.99
N THR A 73 -2.69 18.75 -6.94
CA THR A 73 -2.97 17.95 -5.74
C THR A 73 -3.85 16.75 -6.05
N MET A 74 -4.89 16.91 -6.88
CA MET A 74 -5.73 15.79 -7.31
C MET A 74 -4.92 14.72 -8.05
N MET A 75 -4.08 15.13 -9.01
CA MET A 75 -3.24 14.19 -9.76
C MET A 75 -2.19 13.50 -8.87
N ALA A 76 -1.60 14.24 -7.92
CA ALA A 76 -0.67 13.68 -6.95
C ALA A 76 -1.36 12.65 -6.04
N SER A 77 -2.56 12.93 -5.55
CA SER A 77 -3.35 11.98 -4.76
C SER A 77 -3.78 10.77 -5.56
N LEU A 78 -4.14 10.94 -6.84
CA LEU A 78 -4.48 9.82 -7.72
C LEU A 78 -3.26 8.92 -7.98
N GLY A 79 -2.10 9.52 -8.29
CA GLY A 79 -0.84 8.78 -8.42
C GLY A 79 -0.45 8.07 -7.12
N GLY A 80 -0.62 8.73 -5.97
CA GLY A 80 -0.42 8.15 -4.65
C GLY A 80 -1.36 6.97 -4.36
N ALA A 81 -2.62 7.05 -4.78
CA ALA A 81 -3.60 5.98 -4.63
C ALA A 81 -3.25 4.75 -5.48
N ILE A 82 -2.79 4.96 -6.71
CA ILE A 82 -2.29 3.89 -7.57
C ILE A 82 -1.06 3.23 -6.94
N LEU A 83 -0.07 4.02 -6.50
CA LEU A 83 1.12 3.51 -5.83
C LEU A 83 0.78 2.73 -4.56
N TYR A 84 -0.17 3.23 -3.76
CA TYR A 84 -0.63 2.56 -2.55
C TYR A 84 -1.28 1.21 -2.87
N ALA A 85 -2.15 1.14 -3.89
CA ALA A 85 -2.80 -0.09 -4.30
C ALA A 85 -1.80 -1.11 -4.88
N VAL A 86 -0.94 -0.67 -5.81
CA VAL A 86 0.08 -1.52 -6.43
C VAL A 86 1.09 -2.00 -5.39
N GLY A 87 1.58 -1.10 -4.54
CA GLY A 87 2.51 -1.44 -3.47
C GLY A 87 1.93 -2.48 -2.52
N TYR A 88 0.67 -2.32 -2.13
CA TYR A 88 -0.01 -3.31 -1.28
C TYR A 88 -0.12 -4.67 -1.96
N THR A 89 -0.51 -4.71 -3.24
CA THR A 89 -0.58 -5.95 -4.01
C THR A 89 0.79 -6.62 -4.13
N LEU A 90 1.84 -5.87 -4.47
CA LEU A 90 3.19 -6.41 -4.59
C LEU A 90 3.71 -7.00 -3.28
N ILE A 91 3.57 -6.27 -2.17
CA ILE A 91 4.01 -6.74 -0.84
C ILE A 91 3.24 -8.00 -0.45
N SER A 92 1.92 -8.03 -0.71
CA SER A 92 1.08 -9.19 -0.37
C SER A 92 1.48 -10.43 -1.17
N SER A 93 1.85 -10.28 -2.45
CA SER A 93 2.35 -11.38 -3.28
C SER A 93 3.69 -11.93 -2.78
N PHE A 94 4.58 -11.10 -2.25
CA PHE A 94 5.85 -11.56 -1.65
C PHE A 94 5.68 -12.19 -0.27
N ALA A 95 4.74 -11.69 0.54
CA ALA A 95 4.55 -12.14 1.92
C ALA A 95 3.69 -13.41 2.06
N GLY A 96 2.89 -13.74 1.04
CA GLY A 96 2.04 -14.95 0.99
C GLY A 96 2.58 -16.08 0.13
N GLY A 97 3.82 -15.95 -0.39
CA GLY A 97 4.54 -16.99 -1.12
C GLY A 97 5.34 -17.91 -0.22
#